data_AF-A0A1M4TRY0-F1
#
_entry.id   AF-A0A1M4TRY0-F1
#
_cell.length_a   1.000
_cell.length_b   1.000
_cell.length_c   1.000
_cell.angle_alpha   90.00
_cell.angle_beta   90.00
_cell.angle_gamma   90.00
#
_symmetry.space_group_name_H-M   'P 1'
#
loop_
_entity.id
_entity.type
_entity.pdbx_description
1 polymer ?
#
loop_
_entity_poly.entity_id
_entity_poly.type
_entity_poly.pdbx_seq_one_letter_code
_entity_poly.pdbx_strand_id
1 'polypeptide(L)'
;MAKVWVAGWFSLFAAWLLHEVVTFGFFHGYLTGERQLGYGIYPASLGGIIIEALVICAVGAALLAIVSFLLRSNSLRWPVLGAAWLTLCLWSYFETAFGYRGDFGATWYWHEPFWALMWSPWLTPLATLLGLIPFLWFIRKP
;
A
#
# COMPACT_ATOMS: atom_id res chain seq x y z
N MET A 1 18.29 12.78 -1.38
CA MET A 1 17.69 11.81 -0.45
C MET A 1 16.26 12.17 -0.11
N ALA A 2 15.98 13.38 0.40
CA ALA A 2 14.62 13.85 0.71
C ALA A 2 13.61 13.64 -0.43
N LYS A 3 14.00 13.95 -1.68
CA LYS A 3 13.16 13.73 -2.88
C LYS A 3 12.64 12.30 -3.01
N VAL A 4 13.49 11.30 -2.77
CA VAL A 4 13.14 9.88 -2.90
C VAL A 4 12.27 9.42 -1.74
N TRP A 5 12.58 9.89 -0.54
CA TRP A 5 11.77 9.62 0.64
C TRP A 5 10.35 10.17 0.48
N VAL A 6 10.22 11.46 0.14
CA VAL A 6 8.92 12.11 -0.06
C VAL A 6 8.14 11.44 -1.20
N ALA A 7 8.77 11.21 -2.34
CA ALA A 7 8.11 10.56 -3.47
C ALA A 7 7.70 9.12 -3.15
N GLY A 8 8.58 8.36 -2.49
CA GLY A 8 8.31 7.00 -2.04
C GLY A 8 7.14 6.96 -1.07
N TRP A 9 7.13 7.86 -0.09
CA TRP A 9 6.08 7.94 0.92
C TRP A 9 4.72 8.22 0.30
N PHE A 10 4.60 9.30 -0.47
CA PHE A 10 3.33 9.68 -1.09
C PHE A 10 2.87 8.67 -2.14
N SER A 11 3.78 8.09 -2.92
CA SER A 11 3.39 7.09 -3.93
C SER A 11 2.93 5.77 -3.32
N LEU A 12 3.62 5.27 -2.28
CA LEU A 12 3.20 4.08 -1.55
C LEU A 12 1.84 4.31 -0.89
N PHE A 13 1.67 5.45 -0.22
CA PHE A 13 0.41 5.80 0.42
C PHE A 13 -0.72 5.97 -0.59
N ALA A 14 -0.48 6.63 -1.72
CA ALA A 14 -1.49 6.80 -2.77
C ALA A 14 -1.88 5.46 -3.41
N ALA A 15 -0.92 4.57 -3.68
CA ALA A 15 -1.21 3.23 -4.19
C ALA A 15 -2.04 2.43 -3.19
N TRP A 16 -1.66 2.46 -1.91
CA TRP A 16 -2.39 1.85 -0.82
C TRP A 16 -3.82 2.39 -0.70
N LEU A 17 -3.98 3.70 -0.62
CA LEU A 17 -5.29 4.33 -0.46
C LEU A 17 -6.19 4.07 -1.67
N LEU A 18 -5.63 4.13 -2.88
CA LEU A 18 -6.37 3.82 -4.09
C LEU A 18 -6.82 2.35 -4.09
N HIS A 19 -5.94 1.43 -3.72
CA HIS A 19 -6.28 0.01 -3.58
C HIS A 19 -7.40 -0.22 -2.57
N GLU A 20 -7.35 0.47 -1.43
CA GLU A 20 -8.37 0.42 -0.38
C GLU A 20 -9.73 0.94 -0.86
N VAL A 21 -9.76 2.17 -1.41
CA VAL A 21 -10.99 2.80 -1.90
C VAL A 21 -11.60 1.99 -3.05
N VAL A 22 -10.78 1.39 -3.91
CA VAL A 22 -11.26 0.63 -5.06
C VAL A 22 -11.75 -0.75 -4.65
N THR A 23 -11.06 -1.43 -3.74
CA THR A 23 -11.41 -2.81 -3.34
C THR A 23 -12.59 -2.83 -2.37
N PHE A 24 -12.68 -1.85 -1.47
CA PHE A 24 -13.72 -1.81 -0.43
C PHE A 24 -14.72 -0.66 -0.60
N GLY A 25 -14.54 0.22 -1.58
CA GLY A 25 -15.32 1.44 -1.65
C GLY A 25 -15.10 2.33 -0.42
N PHE A 26 -16.09 3.18 -0.14
CA PHE A 26 -16.22 3.89 1.14
C PHE A 26 -17.07 3.08 2.16
N PHE A 27 -17.23 1.77 1.94
CA PHE A 27 -18.11 0.91 2.74
C PHE A 27 -17.55 -0.51 2.84
N HIS A 28 -16.80 -0.81 3.91
CA HIS A 28 -16.21 -2.14 4.18
C HIS A 28 -17.22 -3.28 4.42
N GLY A 29 -18.53 -3.01 4.39
CA GLY A 29 -19.59 -3.99 4.57
C GLY A 29 -19.60 -5.15 3.56
N TYR A 30 -18.81 -5.09 2.48
CA TYR A 30 -18.62 -6.21 1.57
C TYR A 30 -17.87 -7.38 2.22
N LEU A 31 -16.95 -7.10 3.16
CA LEU A 31 -16.12 -8.11 3.83
C LEU A 31 -16.80 -8.79 5.04
N THR A 32 -17.71 -8.09 5.73
CA THR A 32 -18.46 -8.66 6.88
C THR A 32 -19.69 -9.49 6.47
N GLY A 33 -20.09 -9.48 5.20
CA GLY A 33 -21.41 -9.99 4.78
C GLY A 33 -22.59 -9.08 5.18
N GLU A 34 -22.37 -8.12 6.09
CA GLU A 34 -23.29 -7.06 6.45
C GLU A 34 -23.04 -5.82 5.57
N ARG A 35 -23.64 -5.83 4.37
CA ARG A 35 -23.45 -4.86 3.27
C ARG A 35 -23.73 -3.38 3.60
N GLN A 36 -24.01 -3.01 4.85
CA GLN A 36 -24.50 -1.67 5.22
C GLN A 36 -23.80 -1.02 6.43
N LEU A 37 -22.64 -1.50 6.88
CA LEU A 37 -21.88 -0.76 7.89
C LEU A 37 -21.15 0.44 7.25
N GLY A 38 -21.55 1.64 7.67
CA GLY A 38 -20.93 2.89 7.28
C GLY A 38 -19.52 3.05 7.84
N TYR A 39 -18.64 3.69 7.07
CA TYR A 39 -17.21 3.90 7.34
C TYR A 39 -16.84 4.42 8.75
N GLY A 40 -17.74 5.15 9.41
CA GLY A 40 -17.51 5.70 10.75
C GLY A 40 -17.83 4.77 11.92
N ILE A 41 -18.44 3.61 11.65
CA ILE A 41 -18.94 2.66 12.67
C ILE A 41 -18.00 1.45 12.80
N TYR A 42 -16.98 1.34 11.95
CA TYR A 42 -16.07 0.21 11.94
C TYR A 42 -15.12 0.23 13.16
N PRO A 43 -14.88 -0.91 13.85
CA PRO A 43 -14.12 -0.96 15.11
C PRO A 43 -12.68 -0.43 14.99
N ALA A 44 -12.06 -0.59 13.82
CA ALA A 44 -10.88 0.16 13.43
C ALA A 44 -11.36 1.43 12.71
N SER A 45 -11.52 2.53 13.44
CA SER A 45 -11.91 3.81 12.83
C SER A 45 -10.96 4.09 11.65
N LEU A 46 -11.49 4.41 10.47
CA LEU A 46 -10.70 4.68 9.25
C LEU A 46 -9.45 5.53 9.52
N GLY A 47 -9.58 6.54 10.39
CA GLY A 47 -8.48 7.42 10.76
C GLY A 47 -7.27 6.67 11.32
N GLY A 48 -7.48 5.62 12.12
CA GLY A 48 -6.43 4.76 12.65
C GLY A 48 -5.68 4.03 11.54
N ILE A 49 -6.41 3.38 10.63
CA ILE A 49 -5.82 2.65 9.49
C ILE A 49 -5.06 3.61 8.56
N ILE A 50 -5.62 4.80 8.30
CA ILE A 50 -4.95 5.83 7.49
C ILE A 50 -3.65 6.29 8.15
N ILE A 51 -3.66 6.57 9.45
CA ILE A 51 -2.47 7.01 10.19
C ILE A 51 -1.41 5.90 10.19
N GLU A 52 -1.81 4.66 10.44
CA GLU A 52 -0.92 3.51 10.41
C GLU A 52 -0.31 3.32 9.01
N ALA A 53 -1.12 3.37 7.96
CA ALA A 53 -0.64 3.30 6.58
C ALA A 53 0.32 4.44 6.24
N LEU A 54 0.03 5.67 6.69
CA LEU A 54 0.94 6.82 6.53
C LEU A 54 2.29 6.56 7.20
N VAL A 55 2.29 6.03 8.42
CA VAL A 55 3.51 5.72 9.18
C VAL A 55 4.30 4.60 8.51
N ILE A 56 3.65 3.49 8.16
CA ILE A 56 4.28 2.35 7.48
C ILE A 56 4.90 2.79 6.14
N CYS A 57 4.16 3.58 5.35
CA CYS A 57 4.67 4.09 4.08
C CYS A 57 5.84 5.06 4.28
N ALA A 58 5.83 5.88 5.34
CA ALA A 58 6.94 6.79 5.65
C ALA A 58 8.21 6.04 6.04
N VAL A 59 8.08 4.98 6.87
CA VAL A 59 9.18 4.11 7.26
C VAL A 59 9.71 3.32 6.07
N GLY A 60 8.84 2.72 5.27
CA GLY A 60 9.21 2.02 4.03
C GLY A 60 9.93 2.93 3.04
N ALA A 61 9.46 4.17 2.89
CA ALA A 61 10.13 5.14 2.03
C ALA A 61 11.54 5.53 2.52
N ALA A 62 11.81 5.45 3.83
CA ALA A 62 13.15 5.72 4.36
C ALA A 62 14.15 4.67 3.83
N LEU A 63 13.73 3.41 3.73
CA LEU A 63 14.52 2.35 3.10
C LEU A 63 14.79 2.67 1.62
N LEU A 64 13.78 3.16 0.87
CA LEU A 64 13.98 3.60 -0.52
C LEU A 64 15.03 4.72 -0.62
N ALA A 65 15.02 5.67 0.31
CA ALA A 65 16.01 6.75 0.34
C ALA A 65 17.43 6.21 0.62
N ILE A 66 17.57 5.26 1.54
CA ILE A 66 18.84 4.59 1.85
C ILE A 66 19.36 3.82 0.62
N VAL A 67 18.53 2.98 0.01
CA VAL A 67 18.88 2.22 -1.20
C VAL A 67 19.29 3.17 -2.33
N SER A 68 18.57 4.28 -2.50
CA SER A 68 18.87 5.28 -3.52
C SER A 68 20.21 5.99 -3.28
N PHE A 69 20.58 6.21 -2.01
CA PHE A 69 21.87 6.79 -1.64
C PHE A 69 23.02 5.81 -1.91
N LEU A 70 22.87 4.54 -1.50
CA LEU A 70 23.87 3.49 -1.72
C LEU A 70 24.12 3.23 -3.21
N LEU A 71 23.07 3.32 -4.03
CA LEU A 71 23.14 3.07 -5.48
C LEU A 71 23.29 4.35 -6.32
N ARG A 72 23.67 5.50 -5.73
CA ARG A 72 23.66 6.80 -6.41
C ARG A 72 24.42 6.86 -7.74
N SER A 73 25.46 6.04 -7.89
CA SER A 73 26.32 5.94 -9.08
C SER A 73 26.15 4.64 -9.87
N ASN A 74 25.20 3.79 -9.48
CA ASN A 74 24.98 2.48 -10.11
C ASN A 74 23.86 2.55 -11.15
N SER A 75 24.07 1.97 -12.33
CA SER A 75 23.06 1.90 -13.41
C SER A 75 21.81 1.09 -13.01
N LEU A 76 21.95 0.16 -12.06
CA LEU A 76 20.86 -0.66 -11.51
C LEU A 76 20.00 0.07 -10.49
N ARG A 77 20.28 1.34 -10.18
CA ARG A 77 19.52 2.12 -9.20
C ARG A 77 18.01 2.11 -9.48
N TRP A 78 17.59 2.30 -10.73
CA TRP A 78 16.16 2.38 -11.06
C TRP A 78 15.43 1.04 -10.94
N PRO A 79 15.93 -0.06 -11.54
CA PRO A 79 15.35 -1.38 -11.33
C PRO A 79 15.26 -1.76 -9.85
N VAL A 80 16.32 -1.53 -9.07
CA VAL A 80 16.34 -1.90 -7.66
C VAL A 80 15.36 -1.06 -6.85
N LEU A 81 15.26 0.25 -7.10
CA LEU A 81 14.26 1.10 -6.43
C LEU A 81 12.83 0.73 -6.81
N GLY A 82 12.59 0.38 -8.07
CA GLY A 82 11.28 -0.11 -8.52
C GLY A 82 10.90 -1.42 -7.85
N ALA A 83 11.83 -2.38 -7.80
CA ALA A 83 11.61 -3.66 -7.11
C ALA A 83 11.40 -3.47 -5.61
N ALA A 84 12.22 -2.66 -4.94
CA ALA A 84 12.06 -2.35 -3.52
C ALA A 84 10.71 -1.67 -3.24
N TRP A 85 10.31 -0.72 -4.09
CA TRP A 85 9.01 -0.07 -3.98
C TRP A 85 7.87 -1.07 -4.13
N LEU A 86 7.93 -1.96 -5.12
CA LEU A 86 6.93 -3.01 -5.34
C LEU A 86 6.82 -3.94 -4.14
N THR A 87 7.94 -4.40 -3.59
CA THR A 87 7.95 -5.25 -2.40
C THR A 87 7.30 -4.55 -1.22
N LEU A 88 7.62 -3.27 -0.98
CA LEU A 88 7.01 -2.50 0.10
C LEU A 88 5.52 -2.28 -0.12
N CYS A 89 5.08 -2.02 -1.35
CA CYS A 89 3.68 -1.85 -1.69
C CYS A 89 2.87 -3.15 -1.44
N LEU A 90 3.38 -4.29 -1.91
CA LEU A 90 2.77 -5.60 -1.69
C LEU A 90 2.77 -5.99 -0.20
N TRP A 91 3.84 -5.66 0.52
CA TRP A 91 3.91 -5.86 1.96
C TRP A 91 2.83 -5.06 2.69
N SER A 92 2.64 -3.78 2.35
CA SER A 92 1.57 -2.97 2.93
C SER A 92 0.18 -3.55 2.68
N TYR A 93 -0.10 -4.07 1.48
CA TYR A 93 -1.36 -4.77 1.21
C TYR A 93 -1.53 -6.02 2.08
N PHE A 94 -0.47 -6.81 2.23
CA PHE A 94 -0.49 -8.01 3.06
C PHE A 94 -0.75 -7.69 4.54
N GLU A 95 -0.09 -6.68 5.10
CA GLU A 95 -0.31 -6.25 6.48
C GLU A 95 -1.73 -5.74 6.71
N THR A 96 -2.27 -4.94 5.79
CA THR A 96 -3.67 -4.47 5.87
C THR A 96 -4.66 -5.64 5.79
N ALA A 97 -4.42 -6.59 4.89
CA ALA A 97 -5.20 -7.82 4.80
C ALA A 97 -5.16 -8.64 6.10
N PHE A 98 -3.98 -8.71 6.73
CA PHE A 98 -3.80 -9.40 8.00
C PHE A 98 -4.51 -8.69 9.16
N GLY A 99 -4.45 -7.35 9.20
CA GLY A 99 -5.18 -6.53 10.18
C GLY A 99 -6.69 -6.80 10.12
N TYR A 100 -7.24 -6.88 8.91
CA TYR A 100 -8.65 -7.26 8.70
C TYR A 100 -8.99 -8.62 9.28
N ARG A 101 -8.11 -9.61 9.22
CA ARG A 101 -8.39 -10.89 9.87
C ARG A 101 -8.59 -10.76 11.39
N GLY A 102 -7.90 -9.82 12.04
CA GLY A 102 -8.08 -9.51 13.46
C GLY A 102 -9.45 -8.92 13.76
N ASP A 103 -9.98 -8.10 12.85
CA ASP A 103 -11.19 -7.30 13.06
C ASP A 103 -12.48 -7.96 12.53
N PHE A 104 -12.41 -8.70 11.42
CA PHE A 104 -13.56 -9.33 10.75
C PHE A 104 -13.91 -10.73 11.32
N GLY A 105 -13.18 -11.20 12.35
CA GLY A 105 -13.35 -12.50 12.96
C GLY A 105 -12.52 -13.60 12.28
N ALA A 106 -12.00 -14.53 13.09
CA ALA A 106 -10.99 -15.52 12.71
C ALA A 106 -11.46 -16.63 11.74
N THR A 107 -12.61 -16.48 11.09
CA THR A 107 -13.15 -17.49 10.15
C THR A 107 -12.36 -17.56 8.85
N TRP A 108 -11.60 -16.51 8.52
CA TRP A 108 -10.73 -16.48 7.36
C TRP A 108 -9.37 -17.13 7.69
N TYR A 109 -8.87 -18.00 6.81
CA TYR A 109 -7.47 -18.41 6.84
C TYR A 109 -6.56 -17.19 6.63
N TRP A 110 -5.33 -17.25 7.15
CA TRP A 110 -4.39 -16.12 7.17
C TRP A 110 -4.12 -15.49 5.80
N HIS A 111 -4.27 -16.25 4.71
CA HIS A 111 -4.05 -15.79 3.35
C HIS A 111 -5.33 -15.32 2.66
N GLU A 112 -6.51 -15.80 3.04
CA GLU A 112 -7.77 -15.52 2.34
C GLU A 112 -8.09 -14.03 2.18
N PRO A 113 -7.86 -13.15 3.19
CA PRO A 113 -8.08 -11.71 3.03
C PRO A 113 -7.20 -11.15 1.92
N PHE A 114 -5.95 -11.57 1.89
CA PHE A 114 -5.00 -11.17 0.86
C PHE A 114 -5.40 -11.69 -0.51
N TRP A 115 -5.84 -12.94 -0.63
CA TRP A 115 -6.33 -13.48 -1.91
C TRP A 115 -7.57 -12.76 -2.39
N ALA A 116 -8.55 -12.49 -1.52
CA ALA A 116 -9.75 -11.74 -1.88
C ALA A 116 -9.42 -10.30 -2.31
N LEU A 117 -8.46 -9.66 -1.64
CA LEU A 117 -7.91 -8.35 -1.99
C LEU A 117 -7.22 -8.36 -3.35
N MET A 118 -6.39 -9.38 -3.61
CA MET A 118 -5.68 -9.56 -4.88
C MET A 118 -6.58 -10.09 -6.01
N TRP A 119 -7.78 -10.61 -5.70
CA TRP A 119 -8.70 -11.21 -6.67
C TRP A 119 -9.43 -10.19 -7.53
N SER A 120 -9.11 -8.91 -7.42
CA SER A 120 -9.33 -8.02 -8.55
C SER A 120 -8.09 -8.06 -9.45
N PRO A 121 -8.04 -8.98 -10.46
CA PRO A 121 -6.84 -9.24 -11.25
C PRO A 121 -6.32 -8.01 -12.00
N TRP A 122 -7.12 -6.94 -12.06
CA TRP A 122 -6.77 -5.70 -12.74
C TRP A 122 -6.58 -4.52 -11.77
N LEU A 123 -7.30 -4.47 -10.64
CA LEU A 123 -7.29 -3.28 -9.79
C LEU A 123 -6.01 -3.18 -8.95
N THR A 124 -5.55 -4.27 -8.35
CA THR A 124 -4.31 -4.23 -7.56
C THR A 124 -3.09 -3.95 -8.43
N PRO A 125 -2.92 -4.59 -9.61
CA PRO A 125 -1.85 -4.21 -10.54
C PRO A 125 -1.97 -2.76 -11.01
N LEU A 126 -3.18 -2.28 -11.31
CA LEU A 126 -3.39 -0.90 -11.74
C LEU A 126 -3.05 0.12 -10.66
N ALA A 127 -3.53 -0.06 -9.42
CA ALA A 127 -3.20 0.81 -8.29
C ALA A 127 -1.70 0.84 -8.01
N THR A 128 -1.06 -0.34 -8.09
CA THR A 128 0.39 -0.50 -7.94
C THR A 128 1.15 0.24 -9.04
N LEU A 129 0.74 0.12 -10.30
CA LEU A 129 1.34 0.84 -11.44
C LEU A 129 1.15 2.35 -11.32
N LEU A 130 -0.02 2.80 -10.90
CA LEU A 130 -0.34 4.22 -10.69
C LEU A 130 0.47 4.84 -9.55
N GLY A 131 0.95 4.07 -8.57
CA GLY A 131 1.94 4.54 -7.59
C GLY A 131 3.36 4.50 -8.11
N LEU A 132 3.75 3.38 -8.75
CA LEU A 132 5.12 3.13 -9.19
C LEU A 132 5.57 4.08 -10.30
N ILE A 133 4.72 4.35 -11.30
CA ILE A 133 5.09 5.18 -12.45
C ILE A 133 5.41 6.62 -12.02
N PRO A 134 4.54 7.32 -11.25
CA PRO A 134 4.86 8.65 -10.73
C PRO A 134 6.09 8.66 -9.82
N PHE A 135 6.27 7.63 -8.98
CA PHE A 135 7.47 7.50 -8.15
C PHE A 135 8.73 7.53 -9.03
N LEU A 136 8.86 6.57 -9.95
CA LEU A 136 10.02 6.44 -10.83
C LEU A 136 10.22 7.70 -11.68
N TRP A 137 9.15 8.30 -12.18
CA TRP A 137 9.21 9.55 -12.95
C TRP A 137 9.74 10.72 -12.12
N PHE A 138 9.25 10.88 -10.90
CA PHE A 138 9.65 11.97 -10.02
C PHE A 138 11.10 11.85 -9.59
N ILE A 139 11.54 10.64 -9.22
CA ILE A 139 12.92 10.41 -8.80
C ILE A 139 13.91 10.48 -9.97
N ARG A 140 13.47 10.21 -11.22
CA ARG A 140 14.31 10.31 -12.44
C ARG A 140 14.74 11.72 -12.80
N LYS A 141 13.93 12.74 -12.48
CA LYS A 141 14.33 14.12 -12.70
C LYS A 141 15.49 14.48 -11.74
N PRO A 142 16.46 15.30 -12.16
CA PRO A 142 17.47 15.84 -11.24
C PRO A 142 16.82 16.59 -10.07
#